data_AF-A0A1E4DGE8-F1
#
_entry.id   AF-A0A1E4DGE8-F1
#
_cell.length_a   1.000
_cell.length_b   1.000
_cell.length_c   1.000
_cell.angle_alpha   90.00
_cell.angle_beta   90.00
_cell.angle_gamma   90.00
#
_symmetry.space_group_name_H-M   'P 1'
#
loop_
_entity.id
_entity.type
_entity.pdbx_description
1 polymer ?
#
loop_
_entity_poly.entity_id
_entity_poly.type
_entity_poly.pdbx_seq_one_letter_code
_entity_poly.pdbx_strand_id
1 'polypeptide(L)'
;MKVCAGEYDSRSGLESLVCTKCGHRGLRSREGVIPLFRGGHEFKFSYGPSTRTVTVVLSSAAVNLWGTHGVNEEQLAKLAAEWTLLCGNTKKPVQLGIPSEEFADFYLYFCRK
;
A
#
# COMPACT_ATOMS: atom_id res chain seq x y z
N MET A 1 13.07 7.21 7.16
CA MET A 1 13.65 5.87 6.87
C MET A 1 14.59 6.03 5.67
N LYS A 2 15.86 5.59 5.74
CA LYS A 2 16.80 5.70 4.59
C LYS A 2 16.77 4.37 3.85
N VAL A 3 16.22 4.38 2.64
CA VAL A 3 15.98 3.17 1.83
C VAL A 3 16.98 3.18 0.66
N CYS A 4 17.63 2.05 0.41
CA CYS A 4 18.42 1.86 -0.80
C CYS A 4 17.53 1.24 -1.87
N ALA A 5 17.48 1.85 -3.06
CA ALA A 5 16.87 1.24 -4.22
C ALA A 5 17.72 0.03 -4.63
N GLY A 6 17.10 -1.15 -4.62
CA GLY A 6 17.64 -2.40 -5.12
C GLY A 6 17.32 -2.58 -6.61
N GLU A 7 17.42 -3.83 -7.06
CA GLU A 7 17.23 -4.20 -8.47
C GLU A 7 15.79 -3.93 -8.94
N TYR A 8 15.68 -3.38 -10.16
CA TYR A 8 14.40 -3.12 -10.83
C TYR A 8 13.99 -4.35 -11.65
N ASP A 9 12.77 -4.82 -11.44
CA ASP A 9 12.18 -5.87 -12.27
C ASP A 9 11.26 -5.26 -13.33
N SER A 10 11.73 -5.27 -14.59
CA SER A 10 11.00 -4.72 -15.73
C SER A 10 9.71 -5.47 -16.07
N ARG A 11 9.53 -6.72 -15.59
CA ARG A 11 8.28 -7.48 -15.81
C ARG A 11 7.18 -7.07 -14.85
N SER A 12 7.54 -6.76 -13.60
CA SER A 12 6.58 -6.34 -12.58
C SER A 12 6.41 -4.81 -12.49
N GLY A 13 7.44 -4.05 -12.90
CA GLY A 13 7.52 -2.59 -12.69
C GLY A 13 7.87 -2.20 -11.27
N LEU A 14 8.34 -3.15 -10.46
CA LEU A 14 8.69 -2.94 -9.06
C LEU A 14 10.20 -2.81 -8.88
N GLU A 15 10.57 -1.89 -8.01
CA GLU A 15 11.92 -1.75 -7.47
C GLU A 15 11.97 -2.47 -6.11
N SER A 16 12.96 -3.33 -5.93
CA SER A 16 13.25 -3.91 -4.62
C SER A 16 13.79 -2.83 -3.70
N LEU A 17 13.34 -2.79 -2.46
CA LEU A 17 13.80 -1.84 -1.46
C LEU A 17 14.37 -2.60 -0.26
N VAL A 18 15.50 -2.13 0.27
CA VAL A 18 16.07 -2.68 1.50
C VAL A 18 16.21 -1.58 2.54
N CYS A 19 15.62 -1.80 3.71
CA CYS A 19 15.79 -0.91 4.85
C CYS A 19 17.23 -1.01 5.37
N THR A 20 17.97 0.10 5.34
CA THR A 20 19.36 0.14 5.82
C THR A 20 19.51 -0.04 7.32
N LYS A 21 18.43 0.11 8.10
CA LYS A 21 18.45 -0.02 9.57
C LYS A 21 18.13 -1.43 10.06
N CYS A 22 17.15 -2.10 9.48
CA CYS A 22 16.67 -3.40 9.95
C CYS A 22 16.77 -4.51 8.90
N GLY A 23 17.26 -4.23 7.69
CA GLY A 23 17.43 -5.23 6.63
C GLY A 23 16.12 -5.72 5.99
N HIS A 24 14.95 -5.26 6.47
CA HIS A 24 13.67 -5.62 5.86
C HIS A 24 13.63 -5.27 4.37
N ARG A 25 13.09 -6.20 3.58
CA ARG A 25 12.90 -6.06 2.15
C ARG A 25 11.46 -5.66 1.85
N GLY A 26 11.30 -4.70 0.96
CA GLY A 26 10.02 -4.21 0.47
C GLY A 26 10.06 -4.02 -1.04
N LEU A 27 8.93 -3.60 -1.59
CA LEU A 27 8.78 -3.29 -3.00
C LEU A 27 8.21 -1.88 -3.16
N ARG A 28 8.53 -1.24 -4.27
CA ARG A 28 7.94 0.05 -4.65
C ARG A 28 7.65 0.07 -6.14
N SER A 29 6.48 0.55 -6.51
CA SER A 29 6.21 0.89 -7.90
C SER A 29 6.95 2.16 -8.30
N ARG A 30 7.66 2.10 -9.43
CA ARG A 30 8.42 3.25 -9.95
C ARG A 30 7.50 4.41 -10.37
N GLU A 31 6.36 4.08 -10.96
CA GLU A 31 5.36 5.04 -11.45
C GLU A 31 4.28 5.35 -10.39
N GLY A 32 4.35 4.65 -9.24
CA GLY A 32 3.29 4.66 -8.24
C GLY A 32 2.15 3.71 -8.61
N VAL A 33 1.25 3.50 -7.65
CA VAL A 33 0.07 2.66 -7.88
C VAL A 33 -1.00 3.45 -8.65
N ILE A 34 -1.61 2.81 -9.63
CA ILE A 34 -2.59 3.42 -10.54
C ILE A 34 -3.97 2.80 -10.27
N PRO A 35 -5.00 3.59 -9.94
CA PRO A 35 -6.34 3.06 -9.70
C PRO A 35 -6.93 2.49 -11.00
N LEU A 36 -7.49 1.29 -10.92
CA LEU A 36 -8.17 0.63 -12.04
C LEU A 36 -9.69 0.68 -11.89
N PHE A 37 -10.18 0.30 -10.71
CA PHE A 37 -11.61 0.30 -10.43
C PHE A 37 -11.91 0.43 -8.95
N ARG A 38 -13.14 0.87 -8.68
CA ARG A 38 -13.70 1.03 -7.35
C ARG A 38 -15.10 0.39 -7.31
N GLY A 39 -15.35 -0.39 -6.28
CA GLY A 39 -16.67 -0.95 -5.96
C GLY A 39 -16.98 -0.75 -4.48
N GLY A 40 -17.79 0.26 -4.15
CA GLY A 40 -18.03 0.64 -2.76
C GLY A 40 -16.73 1.05 -2.06
N HIS A 41 -16.34 0.27 -1.04
CA HIS A 41 -15.10 0.43 -0.27
C HIS A 41 -13.95 -0.49 -0.75
N GLU A 42 -14.13 -1.22 -1.86
CA GLU A 42 -13.07 -2.01 -2.49
C GLU A 42 -12.43 -1.21 -3.63
N PHE A 43 -11.10 -1.14 -3.62
CA PHE A 43 -10.27 -0.46 -4.60
C PHE A 43 -9.26 -1.43 -5.19
N LYS A 44 -9.05 -1.37 -6.50
CA LYS A 44 -7.98 -2.12 -7.16
C LYS A 44 -7.01 -1.21 -7.88
N PHE A 45 -5.73 -1.53 -7.72
CA PHE A 45 -4.63 -0.77 -8.28
C PHE A 45 -3.70 -1.66 -9.11
N SER A 46 -3.18 -1.15 -10.22
CA SER A 46 -1.97 -1.68 -10.88
C SER A 46 -0.73 -0.97 -10.33
N TYR A 47 0.45 -1.54 -10.57
CA TYR A 47 1.73 -1.02 -10.06
C TYR A 47 2.91 -1.19 -11.03
N GLY A 48 2.62 -1.42 -12.30
CA GLY A 48 3.62 -1.60 -13.35
C GLY A 48 3.03 -2.31 -14.58
N PRO A 49 3.86 -2.78 -15.52
CA PRO A 49 3.43 -3.54 -16.70
C PRO A 49 2.87 -4.93 -16.38
N SER A 50 2.84 -5.31 -15.09
CA SER A 50 2.23 -6.55 -14.64
C SER A 50 0.70 -6.53 -14.79
N THR A 51 0.12 -7.69 -15.08
CA THR A 51 -1.34 -7.92 -14.97
C THR A 51 -1.81 -8.10 -13.53
N ARG A 52 -0.89 -8.12 -12.55
CA ARG A 52 -1.21 -8.23 -11.13
C ARG A 52 -1.77 -6.92 -10.59
N THR A 53 -2.63 -7.05 -9.60
CA THR A 53 -3.26 -5.91 -8.93
C THR A 53 -3.10 -6.01 -7.42
N VAL A 54 -3.13 -4.86 -6.75
CA VAL A 54 -3.35 -4.77 -5.31
C VAL A 54 -4.81 -4.43 -5.07
N THR A 55 -5.48 -5.25 -4.26
CA THR A 55 -6.82 -4.96 -3.75
C THR A 55 -6.71 -4.35 -2.36
N VAL A 56 -7.37 -3.22 -2.15
CA VAL A 56 -7.54 -2.60 -0.84
C VAL A 56 -9.03 -2.56 -0.53
N VAL A 57 -9.40 -3.09 0.63
CA VAL A 57 -10.77 -3.03 1.14
C VAL A 57 -10.76 -2.17 2.40
N LEU A 58 -11.50 -1.07 2.34
CA LEU A 58 -11.63 -0.13 3.44
C LEU A 58 -12.87 -0.46 4.26
N SER A 59 -12.80 -0.19 5.56
CA SER A 59 -13.99 -0.11 6.42
C SER A 59 -14.40 1.35 6.59
N SER A 60 -15.69 1.60 6.85
CA SER A 60 -16.16 2.95 7.19
C SER A 60 -15.44 3.53 8.42
N ALA A 61 -15.02 2.67 9.36
CA ALA A 61 -14.20 3.07 10.49
C ALA A 61 -12.82 3.61 10.07
N ALA A 62 -12.13 2.95 9.14
CA ALA A 62 -10.87 3.44 8.58
C ALA A 62 -11.07 4.77 7.86
N VAL A 63 -12.11 4.87 7.02
CA VAL A 63 -12.42 6.11 6.30
C VAL A 63 -12.66 7.27 7.27
N ASN A 64 -13.46 7.05 8.33
CA ASN A 64 -13.73 8.09 9.32
C ASN A 64 -12.48 8.48 10.10
N LEU A 65 -11.69 7.52 10.57
CA LEU A 65 -10.47 7.79 11.35
C LEU A 65 -9.46 8.60 10.53
N TRP A 66 -9.11 8.15 9.33
CA TRP A 66 -8.17 8.88 8.46
C TRP A 66 -8.77 10.19 7.93
N GLY A 67 -10.09 10.27 7.80
CA GLY A 67 -10.81 11.51 7.51
C GLY A 67 -10.56 12.60 8.55
N THR A 68 -10.40 12.25 9.83
CA THR A 68 -10.01 13.23 10.88
C THR A 68 -8.61 13.82 10.66
N HIS A 69 -7.77 13.14 9.89
CA HIS A 69 -6.45 13.59 9.46
C HIS A 69 -6.46 14.25 8.07
N GLY A 70 -7.64 14.53 7.50
CA GLY A 70 -7.80 15.17 6.20
C GLY A 70 -7.51 14.24 5.00
N VAL A 71 -7.45 12.93 5.21
CA VAL A 71 -7.19 11.93 4.16
C VAL A 71 -8.53 11.39 3.68
N ASN A 72 -8.83 11.62 2.40
CA ASN A 72 -10.04 11.06 1.78
C ASN A 72 -9.87 9.57 1.46
N GLU A 73 -10.98 8.92 1.13
CA GLU A 73 -11.00 7.47 0.89
C GLU A 73 -10.08 7.00 -0.25
N GLU A 74 -10.00 7.76 -1.35
CA GLU A 74 -9.13 7.41 -2.48
C GLU A 74 -7.66 7.56 -2.13
N GLN A 75 -7.31 8.62 -1.40
CA GLN A 75 -5.97 8.83 -0.86
C GLN A 75 -5.61 7.72 0.12
N LEU A 76 -6.54 7.33 1.00
CA LEU A 76 -6.36 6.24 1.96
C LEU A 76 -6.09 4.92 1.23
N ALA A 77 -6.92 4.57 0.25
CA ALA A 77 -6.75 3.36 -0.55
C ALA A 77 -5.40 3.34 -1.27
N LYS A 78 -5.00 4.48 -1.86
CA LYS A 78 -3.70 4.61 -2.52
C LYS A 78 -2.53 4.42 -1.54
N LEU A 79 -2.58 5.06 -0.38
CA LEU A 79 -1.54 4.93 0.66
C LEU A 79 -1.43 3.48 1.16
N ALA A 80 -2.55 2.80 1.36
CA ALA A 80 -2.59 1.41 1.77
C ALA A 80 -2.02 0.47 0.68
N ALA A 81 -2.31 0.75 -0.60
CA ALA A 81 -1.77 0.00 -1.73
C ALA A 81 -0.25 0.17 -1.88
N GLU A 82 0.27 1.38 -1.66
CA GLU A 82 1.73 1.61 -1.65
C GLU A 82 2.38 0.95 -0.44
N TRP A 83 1.75 1.03 0.74
CA TRP A 83 2.26 0.43 1.96
C TRP A 83 2.36 -1.11 1.88
N THR A 84 1.35 -1.79 1.32
CA THR A 84 1.41 -3.26 1.21
C THR A 84 2.54 -3.73 0.30
N LEU A 85 2.85 -2.96 -0.76
CA LEU A 85 4.03 -3.20 -1.59
C LEU A 85 5.31 -3.02 -0.77
N LEU A 86 5.40 -1.98 0.07
CA LEU A 86 6.53 -1.78 0.98
C LEU A 86 6.71 -2.93 1.97
N CYS A 87 5.62 -3.58 2.38
CA CYS A 87 5.65 -4.80 3.19
C CYS A 87 5.98 -6.07 2.38
N GLY A 88 6.21 -5.96 1.07
CA GLY A 88 6.51 -7.08 0.17
C GLY A 88 5.28 -7.90 -0.22
N ASN A 89 4.07 -7.45 0.11
CA ASN A 89 2.84 -8.15 -0.19
C ASN A 89 2.27 -7.70 -1.54
N THR A 90 2.21 -8.65 -2.47
CA THR A 90 1.65 -8.47 -3.84
C THR A 90 0.49 -9.41 -4.13
N LYS A 91 0.05 -10.20 -3.13
CA LYS A 91 -0.90 -11.31 -3.33
C LYS A 91 -2.15 -11.19 -2.49
N LYS A 92 -2.02 -10.79 -1.22
CA LYS A 92 -3.15 -10.73 -0.30
C LYS A 92 -3.79 -9.34 -0.37
N PRO A 93 -5.14 -9.26 -0.41
CA PRO A 93 -5.84 -8.00 -0.24
C PRO A 93 -5.45 -7.33 1.08
N VAL A 94 -5.39 -6.00 1.08
CA VAL A 94 -5.24 -5.21 2.31
C VAL A 94 -6.62 -4.96 2.87
N GLN A 95 -6.88 -5.45 4.09
CA GLN A 95 -8.13 -5.22 4.79
C GLN A 95 -7.89 -4.15 5.86
N LEU A 96 -8.44 -2.95 5.70
CA LEU A 96 -8.38 -1.91 6.73
C LEU A 96 -9.69 -1.90 7.53
N GLY A 97 -9.93 -2.98 8.27
CA GLY A 97 -11.01 -3.10 9.25
C GLY A 97 -10.45 -3.03 10.67
N ILE A 98 -11.18 -2.45 11.63
CA ILE A 98 -10.72 -2.38 13.04
C ILE A 98 -10.14 -3.71 13.60
N PRO A 99 -10.73 -4.90 13.33
CA PRO A 99 -10.18 -6.13 13.90
C PRO A 99 -8.96 -6.67 13.13
N SER A 100 -8.56 -6.07 12.00
CA SER A 100 -7.44 -6.58 11.21
C SER A 100 -6.10 -6.08 11.74
N GLU A 101 -5.09 -6.95 11.73
CA GLU A 101 -3.72 -6.58 12.10
C GLU A 101 -3.19 -5.48 11.16
N GLU A 102 -3.56 -5.53 9.88
CA GLU A 102 -3.16 -4.53 8.88
C GLU A 102 -3.66 -3.13 9.23
N PHE A 103 -4.79 -2.98 9.92
CA PHE A 103 -5.28 -1.68 10.34
C PHE A 103 -4.31 -1.00 11.32
N ALA A 104 -3.91 -1.74 12.37
CA ALA A 104 -3.02 -1.20 13.40
C ALA A 104 -1.62 -0.90 12.83
N ASP A 105 -1.08 -1.83 12.05
CA ASP A 105 0.25 -1.67 11.44
C ASP A 105 0.29 -0.51 10.45
N PHE A 106 -0.75 -0.38 9.61
CA PHE A 106 -0.86 0.70 8.66
C PHE A 106 -1.07 2.05 9.36
N TYR A 107 -1.86 2.11 10.44
CA TYR A 107 -2.02 3.33 11.24
C TYR A 107 -0.69 3.78 11.87
N LEU A 108 0.06 2.86 12.47
CA LEU A 108 1.38 3.15 13.01
C LEU A 108 2.37 3.62 11.94
N TYR A 109 2.31 3.02 10.75
CA TYR A 109 3.10 3.48 9.60
C TYR A 109 2.70 4.90 9.18
N PHE A 110 1.40 5.17 9.07
CA PHE A 110 0.87 6.48 8.68
C PHE A 110 1.30 7.58 9.65
N CYS A 111 1.18 7.37 10.96
CA CYS A 111 1.56 8.36 11.99
C CYS A 111 3.07 8.63 12.08
N ARG A 112 3.91 7.73 11.55
CA ARG A 112 5.39 7.87 11.55
C ARG A 112 5.94 8.51 10.27
N LYS A 113 5.08 8.74 9.28
CA LYS A 113 5.44 9.35 8.00
C LYS A 113 5.49 10.86 8.15
#